data_AF-A0AAD3TIV7-F1
#
_entry.id   AF-A0AAD3TIV7-F1
#
_cell.length_a   1.000
_cell.length_b   1.000
_cell.length_c   1.000
_cell.angle_alpha   90.00
_cell.angle_beta   90.00
_cell.angle_gamma   90.00
#
_symmetry.space_group_name_H-M   'P 1'
#
loop_
_entity.id
_entity.type
_entity.pdbx_description
1 polymer ?
#
loop_
_entity_poly.entity_id
_entity_poly.type
_entity_poly.pdbx_seq_one_letter_code
_entity_poly.pdbx_strand_id
1 'polypeptide(L)'
;MGIKKFVLSIIITSILVLLIYYISTKLTKSISDFPKNSNFKFLKSKKYLVTFAYLISATGGDSGKVKRLLRAIYHPGNFYLIHIDYGAPMSEHLEMKKFVSSEGIFQQVGNVWIVGKSNLVTYRGPTMLAVTLHAMSLLLRTCHWDWFINLSASDYPLVTQDATGGDSGKVKRLLRAIYHPGNFYLIHIDYGAPMSEHLEMKKFVSSEGIFQQVGNVWIVGKSNLVTYRGPTMLAVTLHAMSLLLRTCHWDWFINLSASDYPLVTQDDLIHAFSDIPRDVNFIQHTSHLGWKLGKRGKPIIIDPALYSLNKSEIWWVIKQRTLPTAFKLYTGSAWMILSRSFAEYTIVGWDNLPRTLLLYYTNFVSSPEGYFHTLICNSKDYNTTAVNHDLRFITWDSPPKQHPRYLGLKDYPKMVQSGRPFARKFKQNDPILARIDRRLLNRRGSDQYSYEGWCSGDDNLGVDGGGGEKQLVGCSKLHQMHGVLRPGVVSRRLKTLLTKLISTPYSSKHQCK
;
A
#
# COMPACT_ATOMS: atom_id res chain seq x y z
N MET A 1 -42.23 40.71 15.18
CA MET A 1 -41.33 41.38 14.20
C MET A 1 -39.83 41.06 14.39
N GLY A 2 -39.45 39.97 15.08
CA GLY A 2 -38.05 39.68 15.47
C GLY A 2 -37.32 38.61 14.65
N ILE A 3 -38.02 37.55 14.20
CA ILE A 3 -37.38 36.40 13.53
C ILE A 3 -36.88 36.76 12.12
N LYS A 4 -37.64 37.56 11.35
CA LYS A 4 -37.21 38.02 10.02
C LYS A 4 -35.96 38.91 10.08
N LYS A 5 -35.84 39.76 11.11
CA LYS A 5 -34.65 40.62 11.32
C LYS A 5 -33.42 39.79 11.71
N PHE A 6 -33.61 38.74 12.50
CA PHE A 6 -32.54 37.83 12.91
C PHE A 6 -31.99 37.00 11.73
N VAL A 7 -32.89 36.42 10.92
CA VAL A 7 -32.50 35.65 9.72
C VAL A 7 -31.82 36.55 8.69
N LEU A 8 -32.32 37.78 8.48
CA LEU A 8 -31.69 38.74 7.59
C LEU A 8 -30.29 39.14 8.09
N SER A 9 -30.10 39.31 9.40
CA SER A 9 -28.80 39.58 10.00
C SER A 9 -27.79 38.43 9.76
N ILE A 10 -28.22 37.17 9.90
CA ILE A 10 -27.37 35.99 9.65
C ILE A 10 -26.99 35.86 8.17
N ILE A 11 -27.92 36.14 7.26
CA ILE A 11 -27.64 36.10 5.81
C ILE A 11 -26.66 37.22 5.45
N ILE A 12 -26.88 38.45 5.95
CA ILE A 12 -25.98 39.58 5.69
C ILE A 12 -24.59 39.32 6.27
N THR A 13 -24.48 38.79 7.50
CA THR A 13 -23.17 38.42 8.08
C THR A 13 -22.50 37.29 7.33
N SER A 14 -23.24 36.27 6.86
CA SER A 14 -22.67 35.19 6.06
C SER A 14 -22.16 35.69 4.70
N ILE A 15 -22.90 36.60 4.05
CA ILE A 15 -22.49 37.23 2.79
C ILE A 15 -21.29 38.16 3.01
N LEU A 16 -21.25 38.92 4.12
CA LEU A 16 -20.10 39.75 4.46
C LEU A 16 -18.86 38.90 4.75
N VAL A 17 -18.99 37.77 5.45
CA VAL A 17 -17.88 36.84 5.70
C VAL A 17 -17.39 36.21 4.39
N LEU A 18 -18.31 35.83 3.48
CA LEU A 18 -17.95 35.32 2.15
C LEU A 18 -17.28 36.40 1.28
N LEU A 19 -17.74 37.64 1.33
CA LEU A 19 -17.13 38.78 0.64
C LEU A 19 -15.76 39.14 1.23
N ILE A 20 -15.58 39.08 2.56
CA ILE A 20 -14.29 39.29 3.22
C ILE A 20 -13.32 38.16 2.84
N TYR A 21 -13.77 36.89 2.81
CA TYR A 21 -12.95 35.78 2.32
C TYR A 21 -12.61 35.91 0.83
N TYR A 22 -13.52 36.44 0.01
CA TYR A 22 -13.28 36.68 -1.40
C TYR A 22 -12.29 37.85 -1.62
N ILE A 23 -12.41 38.94 -0.85
CA ILE A 23 -11.57 40.14 -0.97
C ILE A 23 -10.17 39.92 -0.35
N SER A 24 -10.04 39.09 0.70
CA SER A 24 -8.74 38.71 1.30
C SER A 24 -7.92 37.71 0.45
N THR A 25 -8.42 37.30 -0.73
CA THR A 25 -7.65 36.48 -1.69
C THR A 25 -7.05 37.28 -2.85
N LYS A 26 -7.07 38.62 -2.79
CA LYS A 26 -6.10 39.41 -3.57
C LYS A 26 -4.73 39.28 -2.92
N LEU A 27 -3.96 38.32 -3.42
CA LEU A 27 -2.50 38.31 -3.33
C LEU A 27 -1.99 39.75 -3.55
N THR A 28 -1.30 40.28 -2.55
CA THR A 28 -0.42 41.43 -2.75
C THR A 28 0.54 41.08 -3.89
N LYS A 29 0.51 41.91 -4.93
CA LYS A 29 1.41 41.84 -6.09
C LYS A 29 2.85 41.63 -5.64
N SER A 30 3.59 40.89 -6.45
CA SER A 30 5.06 40.86 -6.42
C SER A 30 5.60 42.28 -6.32
N ILE A 31 6.39 42.56 -5.28
CA ILE A 31 7.27 43.73 -5.26
C ILE A 31 8.37 43.41 -6.27
N SER A 32 8.15 43.78 -7.53
CA SER A 32 9.22 43.92 -8.52
C SER A 32 9.66 45.37 -8.52
N ASP A 33 10.93 45.60 -8.18
CA ASP A 33 11.75 46.79 -8.47
C ASP A 33 13.09 46.53 -7.77
N PHE A 34 14.14 45.96 -8.40
CA PHE A 34 15.07 46.49 -9.42
C PHE A 34 16.23 45.45 -9.58
N PRO A 35 17.25 45.66 -10.43
CA PRO A 35 17.27 46.14 -11.82
C PRO A 35 17.62 44.98 -12.77
N LYS A 36 17.14 45.05 -14.02
CA LYS A 36 17.63 44.19 -15.10
C LYS A 36 19.05 44.61 -15.44
N ASN A 37 20.03 43.80 -15.02
CA ASN A 37 21.33 43.79 -15.66
C ASN A 37 21.63 42.41 -16.25
N SER A 38 22.24 42.47 -17.41
CA SER A 38 22.10 41.56 -18.54
C SER A 38 22.99 40.32 -18.49
N ASN A 39 22.55 39.32 -19.27
CA ASN A 39 23.34 38.27 -19.92
C ASN A 39 23.75 37.07 -19.09
N PHE A 40 22.84 36.11 -18.89
CA PHE A 40 23.19 34.70 -19.06
C PHE A 40 22.01 33.92 -19.68
N LYS A 41 22.25 33.36 -20.87
CA LYS A 41 21.35 32.40 -21.54
C LYS A 41 21.22 31.17 -20.66
N PHE A 42 20.16 31.06 -19.84
CA PHE A 42 19.80 29.75 -19.32
C PHE A 42 19.27 28.95 -20.52
N LEU A 43 19.98 27.87 -20.86
CA LEU A 43 19.58 26.96 -21.92
C LEU A 43 18.09 26.62 -21.74
N LYS A 44 17.31 26.67 -22.82
CA LYS A 44 16.07 25.90 -22.95
C LYS A 44 16.39 24.45 -22.61
N SER A 45 16.27 24.05 -21.35
CA SER A 45 16.70 22.72 -20.89
C SER A 45 15.55 21.73 -21.03
N LYS A 46 15.89 20.52 -21.45
CA LYS A 46 14.99 19.37 -21.56
C LYS A 46 14.17 19.23 -20.28
N LYS A 47 12.87 18.98 -20.42
CA LYS A 47 11.97 18.67 -19.29
C LYS A 47 12.55 17.48 -18.52
N TYR A 48 12.75 17.64 -17.21
CA TYR A 48 13.19 16.54 -16.36
C TYR A 48 12.16 15.41 -16.42
N LEU A 49 12.64 14.16 -16.49
CA LEU A 49 11.79 12.98 -16.60
C LEU A 49 10.87 12.81 -15.39
N VAL A 50 11.34 13.23 -14.21
CA VAL A 50 10.62 13.21 -12.94
C VAL A 50 11.02 14.43 -12.13
N THR A 51 10.05 15.01 -11.43
CA THR A 51 10.20 16.17 -10.56
C THR A 51 9.57 15.90 -9.20
N PHE A 52 10.23 16.33 -8.14
CA PHE A 52 9.80 16.08 -6.75
C PHE A 52 9.37 17.37 -6.08
N ALA A 53 8.35 17.31 -5.23
CA ALA A 53 7.96 18.38 -4.33
C ALA A 53 8.23 17.98 -2.87
N TYR A 54 9.12 18.71 -2.22
CA TYR A 54 9.54 18.49 -0.86
C TYR A 54 8.81 19.44 0.09
N LEU A 55 8.19 18.91 1.14
CA LEU A 55 7.87 19.68 2.34
C LEU A 55 8.98 19.45 3.35
N ILE A 56 9.60 20.52 3.84
CA ILE A 56 10.58 20.45 4.93
C ILE A 56 9.99 21.15 6.16
N SER A 57 9.60 20.36 7.15
CA SER A 57 9.01 20.84 8.41
C SER A 57 10.08 21.00 9.49
N ALA A 58 10.01 22.10 10.25
CA ALA A 58 11.00 22.45 11.26
C ALA A 58 10.35 23.09 12.50
N THR A 59 10.97 22.89 13.66
CA THR A 59 10.56 23.51 14.94
C THR A 59 11.64 24.47 15.43
N GLY A 60 11.43 25.12 16.58
CA GLY A 60 12.46 26.00 17.18
C GLY A 60 13.77 25.24 17.42
N GLY A 61 14.88 25.81 16.98
CA GLY A 61 16.24 25.24 17.06
C GLY A 61 16.66 24.44 15.83
N ASP A 62 15.79 24.26 14.83
CA ASP A 62 16.08 23.40 13.67
C ASP A 62 16.64 24.16 12.45
N SER A 63 16.74 25.49 12.51
CA SER A 63 17.15 26.33 11.37
C SER A 63 18.47 25.87 10.72
N GLY A 64 19.48 25.49 11.50
CA GLY A 64 20.74 24.96 11.00
C GLY A 64 20.60 23.60 10.29
N LYS A 65 19.75 22.72 10.82
CA LYS A 65 19.49 21.38 10.24
C LYS A 65 18.74 21.50 8.91
N VAL A 66 17.75 22.38 8.84
CA VAL A 66 17.00 22.67 7.60
C VAL A 66 17.93 23.18 6.50
N LYS A 67 18.80 24.15 6.81
CA LYS A 67 19.78 24.68 5.86
C LYS A 67 20.69 23.58 5.31
N ARG A 68 21.20 22.71 6.20
CA ARG A 68 22.06 21.59 5.82
C ARG A 68 21.32 20.55 4.98
N LEU A 69 20.11 20.17 5.40
CA LEU A 69 19.26 19.22 4.68
C LEU A 69 18.93 19.75 3.29
N LEU A 70 18.43 20.98 3.19
CA LEU A 70 18.05 21.60 1.92
C LEU A 70 19.24 21.65 0.97
N ARG A 71 20.43 22.07 1.43
CA ARG A 71 21.66 22.06 0.63
C ARG A 71 22.04 20.66 0.14
N ALA A 72 21.81 19.63 0.95
CA ALA A 72 22.11 18.25 0.57
C ALA A 72 21.15 17.67 -0.47
N ILE A 73 19.88 18.09 -0.45
CA ILE A 73 18.83 17.54 -1.34
C ILE A 73 18.45 18.46 -2.50
N TYR A 74 19.05 19.66 -2.59
CA TYR A 74 18.68 20.67 -3.58
C TYR A 74 19.00 20.21 -5.01
N HIS A 75 18.02 20.39 -5.90
CA HIS A 75 18.14 20.13 -7.32
C HIS A 75 17.25 21.12 -8.09
N PRO A 76 17.71 21.72 -9.21
CA PRO A 76 16.97 22.75 -9.95
C PRO A 76 15.66 22.25 -10.59
N GLY A 77 15.52 20.93 -10.78
CA GLY A 77 14.30 20.31 -11.30
C GLY A 77 13.21 19.99 -10.26
N ASN A 78 13.47 20.22 -8.97
CA ASN A 78 12.55 19.89 -7.88
C ASN A 78 12.02 21.15 -7.20
N PHE A 79 10.98 21.01 -6.39
CA PHE A 79 10.30 22.07 -5.68
C PHE A 79 10.41 21.85 -4.18
N TYR A 80 10.65 22.92 -3.41
CA TYR A 80 10.88 22.82 -1.97
C TYR A 80 10.01 23.85 -1.25
N LEU A 81 9.21 23.40 -0.29
CA LEU A 81 8.43 24.25 0.59
C LEU A 81 8.85 24.00 2.04
N ILE A 82 9.31 25.06 2.69
CA ILE A 82 9.76 25.04 4.07
C ILE A 82 8.62 25.52 4.96
N HIS A 83 8.29 24.74 5.96
CA HIS A 83 7.37 25.11 7.03
C HIS A 83 8.13 25.16 8.35
N ILE A 84 8.12 26.32 9.00
CA ILE A 84 8.60 26.49 10.36
C ILE A 84 7.37 26.60 11.26
N ASP A 85 7.31 25.80 12.32
CA ASP A 85 6.27 25.87 13.35
C ASP A 85 6.09 27.31 13.84
N TYR A 86 4.85 27.77 13.94
CA TYR A 86 4.53 29.08 14.51
C TYR A 86 5.10 29.27 15.93
N GLY A 87 5.26 28.18 16.69
CA GLY A 87 5.86 28.21 18.02
C GLY A 87 7.37 28.47 18.05
N ALA A 88 8.04 28.51 16.89
CA ALA A 88 9.47 28.82 16.83
C ALA A 88 9.76 30.31 17.08
N PRO A 89 10.96 30.67 17.59
CA PRO A 89 11.35 32.06 17.78
C PRO A 89 11.24 32.88 16.49
N MET A 90 10.74 34.12 16.59
CA MET A 90 10.61 35.02 15.42
C MET A 90 11.97 35.26 14.71
N SER A 91 13.07 35.23 15.46
CA SER A 91 14.43 35.29 14.91
C SER A 91 14.71 34.17 13.91
N GLU A 92 14.23 32.95 14.14
CA GLU A 92 14.41 31.80 13.25
C GLU A 92 13.53 31.91 12.00
N HIS A 93 12.30 32.40 12.13
CA HIS A 93 11.46 32.70 10.97
C HIS A 93 12.11 33.73 10.05
N LEU A 94 12.70 34.79 10.63
CA LEU A 94 13.43 35.82 9.88
C LEU A 94 14.73 35.28 9.27
N GLU A 95 15.47 34.47 10.02
CA GLU A 95 16.69 33.82 9.56
C GLU A 95 16.44 32.93 8.34
N MET A 96 15.38 32.11 8.37
CA MET A 96 15.07 31.23 7.25
C MET A 96 14.54 32.00 6.04
N LYS A 97 13.72 33.05 6.25
CA LYS A 97 13.30 33.96 5.18
C LYS A 97 14.53 34.57 4.51
N LYS A 98 15.47 35.10 5.31
CA LYS A 98 16.72 35.67 4.80
C LYS A 98 17.52 34.65 4.02
N PHE A 99 17.69 33.44 4.54
CA PHE A 99 18.41 32.35 3.87
C PHE A 99 17.81 31.99 2.51
N VAL A 100 16.48 31.75 2.45
CA VAL A 100 15.79 31.45 1.19
C VAL A 100 15.90 32.62 0.21
N SER A 101 15.82 33.86 0.71
CA SER A 101 15.91 35.05 -0.13
C SER A 101 17.34 35.46 -0.52
N SER A 102 18.39 34.99 0.16
CA SER A 102 19.77 35.44 -0.08
C SER A 102 20.61 34.46 -0.90
N GLU A 103 20.19 33.20 -0.99
CA GLU A 103 20.90 32.17 -1.75
C GLU A 103 20.69 32.36 -3.26
N GLY A 104 21.75 32.70 -3.98
CA GLY A 104 21.69 33.10 -5.39
C GLY A 104 21.07 32.05 -6.31
N ILE A 105 21.31 30.76 -6.05
CA ILE A 105 20.73 29.67 -6.85
C ILE A 105 19.21 29.54 -6.66
N PHE A 106 18.70 29.81 -5.44
CA PHE A 106 17.26 29.77 -5.17
C PHE A 106 16.55 30.93 -5.85
N GLN A 107 17.17 32.11 -5.90
CA GLN A 107 16.65 33.26 -6.64
C GLN A 107 16.64 32.99 -8.16
N GLN A 108 17.72 32.39 -8.67
CA GLN A 108 17.87 32.14 -10.10
C GLN A 108 16.86 31.12 -10.62
N VAL A 109 16.59 30.06 -9.85
CA VAL A 109 15.68 28.97 -10.26
C VAL A 109 14.24 29.20 -9.78
N GLY A 110 14.06 29.86 -8.63
CA GLY A 110 12.74 30.20 -8.09
C GLY A 110 11.94 29.01 -7.55
N ASN A 111 12.60 27.93 -7.11
CA ASN A 111 11.96 26.66 -6.76
C ASN A 111 11.97 26.32 -5.25
N VAL A 112 12.33 27.28 -4.39
CA VAL A 112 12.34 27.13 -2.92
C VAL A 112 11.47 28.21 -2.31
N TRP A 113 10.53 27.81 -1.47
CA TRP A 113 9.60 28.71 -0.79
C TRP A 113 9.54 28.45 0.70
N ILE A 114 9.09 29.45 1.45
CA ILE A 114 8.76 29.35 2.87
C ILE A 114 7.30 29.76 3.10
N VAL A 115 6.60 29.01 3.94
CA VAL A 115 5.20 29.32 4.29
C VAL A 115 5.16 30.66 5.04
N GLY A 116 4.43 31.64 4.49
CA GLY A 116 4.41 33.01 5.02
C GLY A 116 3.66 33.15 6.36
N LYS A 117 2.55 32.42 6.53
CA LYS A 117 1.77 32.34 7.77
C LYS A 117 1.90 30.94 8.34
N SER A 118 2.86 30.77 9.25
CA SER A 118 3.10 29.51 9.94
C SER A 118 1.89 29.08 10.76
N ASN A 119 1.68 27.77 10.83
CA ASN A 119 0.64 27.15 11.65
C ASN A 119 1.30 26.63 12.93
N LEU A 120 0.55 26.63 14.04
CA LEU A 120 0.96 25.94 15.27
C LEU A 120 1.00 24.44 15.01
N VAL A 121 2.11 23.82 15.37
CA VAL A 121 2.34 22.40 15.16
C VAL A 121 2.40 21.67 16.49
N THR A 122 1.51 20.69 16.64
CA THR A 122 1.66 19.65 17.66
C THR A 122 2.16 18.43 16.93
N TYR A 123 3.43 18.09 17.12
CA TYR A 123 4.09 17.01 16.37
C TYR A 123 3.32 15.68 16.40
N ARG A 124 2.67 15.37 17.53
CA ARG A 124 1.84 14.16 17.73
C ARG A 124 0.35 14.39 17.48
N GLY A 125 -0.05 15.56 17.02
CA GLY A 125 -1.44 15.99 16.87
C GLY A 125 -1.88 16.13 15.41
N PRO A 126 -3.19 16.36 15.17
CA PRO A 126 -3.75 16.51 13.83
C PRO A 126 -3.22 17.75 13.07
N THR A 127 -2.59 18.68 13.77
CA THR A 127 -2.00 19.89 13.20
C THR A 127 -0.81 19.58 12.28
N MET A 128 -0.04 18.50 12.52
CA MET A 128 0.99 18.04 11.57
C MET A 128 0.41 17.57 10.23
N LEU A 129 -0.71 16.85 10.29
CA LEU A 129 -1.42 16.42 9.09
C LEU A 129 -2.01 17.63 8.35
N ALA A 130 -2.60 18.58 9.08
CA ALA A 130 -3.12 19.82 8.51
C ALA A 130 -2.01 20.65 7.81
N VAL A 131 -0.82 20.75 8.41
CA VAL A 131 0.35 21.41 7.78
C VAL A 131 0.78 20.68 6.51
N THR A 132 0.85 19.35 6.55
CA THR A 132 1.23 18.55 5.38
C THR A 132 0.24 18.73 4.23
N LEU A 133 -1.06 18.65 4.51
CA LEU A 133 -2.11 18.87 3.51
C LEU A 133 -2.14 20.31 3.00
N HIS A 134 -1.89 21.29 3.87
CA HIS A 134 -1.77 22.69 3.49
C HIS A 134 -0.59 22.91 2.54
N ALA A 135 0.57 22.32 2.84
CA ALA A 135 1.74 22.36 1.98
C ALA A 135 1.50 21.71 0.62
N MET A 136 0.86 20.53 0.59
CA MET A 136 0.45 19.89 -0.66
C MET A 136 -0.49 20.79 -1.46
N SER A 137 -1.48 21.43 -0.82
CA SER A 137 -2.39 22.36 -1.48
C SER A 137 -1.68 23.59 -2.05
N LEU A 138 -0.64 24.10 -1.37
CA LEU A 138 0.15 25.22 -1.89
C LEU A 138 0.94 24.77 -3.11
N LEU A 139 1.68 23.65 -3.00
CA LEU A 139 2.52 23.12 -4.06
C LEU A 139 1.72 22.72 -5.31
N LEU A 140 0.54 22.10 -5.16
CA LEU A 140 -0.36 21.77 -6.27
C LEU A 140 -0.88 23.00 -7.02
N ARG A 141 -0.94 24.16 -6.36
CA ARG A 141 -1.39 25.42 -6.98
C ARG A 141 -0.23 26.21 -7.61
N THR A 142 1.00 25.95 -7.20
CA THR A 142 2.18 26.75 -7.60
C THR A 142 3.06 26.04 -8.63
N CYS A 143 3.08 24.71 -8.66
CA CYS A 143 3.98 23.96 -9.55
C CYS A 143 3.42 22.58 -9.95
N HIS A 144 3.96 22.02 -11.04
CA HIS A 144 3.68 20.67 -11.49
C HIS A 144 4.80 19.74 -11.04
N TRP A 145 4.46 18.70 -10.28
CA TRP A 145 5.40 17.71 -9.74
C TRP A 145 4.83 16.30 -9.79
N ASP A 146 5.70 15.29 -9.80
CA ASP A 146 5.33 13.88 -9.95
C ASP A 146 5.26 13.13 -8.62
N TRP A 147 6.07 13.54 -7.62
CA TRP A 147 6.15 12.89 -6.31
C TRP A 147 6.25 13.93 -5.19
N PHE A 148 5.49 13.72 -4.10
CA PHE A 148 5.59 14.52 -2.88
C PHE A 148 6.37 13.78 -1.81
N ILE A 149 7.31 14.47 -1.15
CA ILE A 149 8.14 13.92 -0.08
C ILE A 149 8.08 14.87 1.11
N ASN A 150 7.57 14.40 2.25
CA ASN A 150 7.63 15.15 3.49
C ASN A 150 8.89 14.76 4.28
N LEU A 151 9.68 15.75 4.67
CA LEU A 151 10.87 15.63 5.48
C LEU A 151 10.74 16.52 6.72
N SER A 152 11.25 16.03 7.83
CA SER A 152 11.51 16.78 9.06
C SER A 152 12.99 17.17 9.12
N ALA A 153 13.30 18.27 9.78
CA ALA A 153 14.67 18.66 10.11
C ALA A 153 15.44 17.58 10.91
N SER A 154 14.73 16.59 11.48
CA SER A 154 15.30 15.45 12.22
C SER A 154 15.70 14.25 11.34
N ASP A 155 15.41 14.25 10.04
CA ASP A 155 15.53 13.06 9.18
C ASP A 155 16.96 12.77 8.64
N TYR A 156 18.04 13.12 9.36
CA TYR A 156 19.44 12.92 8.92
C TYR A 156 20.44 12.69 10.10
N PRO A 157 21.33 11.65 10.15
CA PRO A 157 21.36 10.32 9.50
C PRO A 157 21.55 9.06 10.43
N LEU A 158 21.02 7.90 9.94
CA LEU A 158 21.46 6.46 9.91
C LEU A 158 21.69 5.49 11.15
N VAL A 159 20.82 4.45 11.24
CA VAL A 159 20.92 2.94 11.45
C VAL A 159 21.82 2.33 12.58
N THR A 160 21.38 1.34 13.40
CA THR A 160 21.58 -0.15 13.27
C THR A 160 20.53 -1.08 13.98
N GLN A 161 20.62 -2.38 13.63
CA GLN A 161 19.81 -3.61 13.90
C GLN A 161 19.90 -4.20 15.33
N ASP A 162 18.99 -5.07 15.81
CA ASP A 162 18.79 -6.49 15.41
C ASP A 162 17.39 -7.04 15.79
N ALA A 163 16.86 -8.00 15.02
CA ALA A 163 15.89 -9.02 15.49
C ALA A 163 15.79 -10.19 14.48
N THR A 164 15.40 -11.36 14.98
CA THR A 164 15.49 -12.70 14.37
C THR A 164 14.47 -12.97 13.24
N GLY A 165 14.88 -13.72 12.21
CA GLY A 165 14.10 -13.98 11.00
C GLY A 165 14.40 -15.36 10.40
N GLY A 166 13.56 -15.81 9.46
CA GLY A 166 13.58 -17.18 8.95
C GLY A 166 12.50 -17.53 7.91
N ASP A 167 11.86 -16.55 7.28
CA ASP A 167 10.75 -16.78 6.34
C ASP A 167 11.18 -16.69 4.86
N SER A 168 12.40 -16.22 4.58
CA SER A 168 12.98 -16.08 3.24
C SER A 168 12.81 -17.32 2.36
N GLY A 169 13.06 -18.52 2.90
CA GLY A 169 12.89 -19.78 2.19
C GLY A 169 11.44 -20.03 1.72
N LYS A 170 10.44 -19.70 2.55
CA LYS A 170 9.02 -19.81 2.15
C LYS A 170 8.67 -18.81 1.08
N VAL A 171 9.13 -17.56 1.23
CA VAL A 171 8.86 -16.49 0.26
C VAL A 171 9.45 -16.84 -1.10
N LYS A 172 10.70 -17.32 -1.17
CA LYS A 172 11.33 -17.78 -2.42
C LYS A 172 10.53 -18.89 -3.09
N ARG A 173 10.17 -19.92 -2.32
CA ARG A 173 9.39 -21.06 -2.83
C ARG A 173 8.01 -20.64 -3.32
N LEU A 174 7.34 -19.76 -2.58
CA LEU A 174 6.03 -19.19 -2.92
C LEU A 174 6.15 -18.35 -4.19
N LEU A 175 7.10 -17.43 -4.25
CA LEU A 175 7.27 -16.54 -5.40
C LEU A 175 7.47 -17.33 -6.68
N ARG A 176 8.34 -18.35 -6.68
CA ARG A 176 8.52 -19.25 -7.82
C ARG A 176 7.24 -20.04 -8.16
N ALA A 177 6.41 -20.37 -7.17
CA ALA A 177 5.11 -21.06 -7.38
C ALA A 177 4.07 -20.18 -8.08
N ILE A 178 4.07 -18.89 -7.78
CA ILE A 178 3.07 -17.94 -8.25
C ILE A 178 3.59 -17.05 -9.37
N TYR A 179 4.83 -17.21 -9.82
CA TYR A 179 5.45 -16.33 -10.80
C TYR A 179 4.87 -16.58 -12.20
N HIS A 180 4.53 -15.48 -12.87
CA HIS A 180 4.09 -15.44 -14.25
C HIS A 180 4.51 -14.07 -14.84
N PRO A 181 4.99 -14.00 -16.09
CA PRO A 181 5.52 -12.78 -16.67
C PRO A 181 4.47 -11.67 -16.89
N GLY A 182 3.18 -12.05 -16.99
CA GLY A 182 2.06 -11.11 -17.09
C GLY A 182 1.59 -10.49 -15.76
N ASN A 183 2.17 -10.90 -14.63
CA ASN A 183 1.76 -10.44 -13.29
C ASN A 183 2.83 -9.51 -12.68
N PHE A 184 2.48 -8.86 -11.58
CA PHE A 184 3.36 -7.94 -10.85
C PHE A 184 3.49 -8.37 -9.39
N TYR A 185 4.72 -8.38 -8.88
CA TYR A 185 5.02 -8.85 -7.53
C TYR A 185 5.75 -7.77 -6.75
N LEU A 186 5.15 -7.32 -5.65
CA LEU A 186 5.79 -6.40 -4.71
C LEU A 186 5.98 -7.09 -3.37
N ILE A 187 7.25 -7.24 -2.97
CA ILE A 187 7.67 -7.90 -1.75
C ILE A 187 7.93 -6.84 -0.70
N HIS A 188 7.16 -6.88 0.38
CA HIS A 188 7.47 -6.15 1.60
C HIS A 188 8.14 -7.10 2.59
N ILE A 189 9.28 -6.67 3.12
CA ILE A 189 9.98 -7.33 4.23
C ILE A 189 9.81 -6.41 5.43
N ASP A 190 9.34 -6.93 6.56
CA ASP A 190 9.21 -6.15 7.81
C ASP A 190 10.57 -5.51 8.13
N TYR A 191 10.57 -4.23 8.49
CA TYR A 191 11.78 -3.55 8.93
C TYR A 191 12.43 -4.27 10.13
N GLY A 192 11.63 -4.93 10.96
CA GLY A 192 12.12 -5.72 12.09
C GLY A 192 12.79 -7.05 11.71
N ALA A 193 12.85 -7.41 10.42
CA ALA A 193 13.56 -8.62 10.00
C ALA A 193 15.09 -8.43 10.04
N PRO A 194 15.88 -9.50 10.20
CA PRO A 194 17.33 -9.40 10.20
C PRO A 194 17.87 -8.85 8.88
N MET A 195 19.02 -8.16 8.91
CA MET A 195 19.66 -7.67 7.68
C MET A 195 19.96 -8.79 6.71
N SER A 196 20.34 -9.95 7.24
CA SER A 196 20.64 -11.14 6.45
C SER A 196 19.44 -11.53 5.60
N GLU A 197 18.21 -11.45 6.13
CA GLU A 197 16.98 -11.74 5.40
C GLU A 197 16.69 -10.67 4.33
N HIS A 198 16.86 -9.38 4.66
CA HIS A 198 16.76 -8.30 3.67
C HIS A 198 17.76 -8.48 2.52
N LEU A 199 19.02 -8.78 2.84
CA LEU A 199 20.09 -8.96 1.86
C LEU A 199 19.90 -10.24 1.04
N GLU A 200 19.48 -11.33 1.68
CA GLU A 200 19.18 -12.60 1.02
C GLU A 200 18.06 -12.43 -0.01
N MET A 201 16.98 -11.75 0.35
CA MET A 201 15.87 -11.50 -0.58
C MET A 201 16.27 -10.54 -1.70
N LYS A 202 17.03 -9.49 -1.40
CA LYS A 202 17.59 -8.59 -2.42
C LYS A 202 18.45 -9.35 -3.41
N LYS A 203 19.40 -10.16 -2.91
CA LYS A 203 20.29 -10.99 -3.72
C LYS A 203 19.49 -11.94 -4.60
N PHE A 204 18.50 -12.64 -4.03
CA PHE A 204 17.64 -13.55 -4.77
C PHE A 204 16.89 -12.84 -5.91
N VAL A 205 16.19 -11.74 -5.62
CA VAL A 205 15.44 -11.00 -6.66
C VAL A 205 16.39 -10.45 -7.72
N SER A 206 17.56 -9.95 -7.32
CA SER A 206 18.54 -9.41 -8.25
C SER A 206 19.34 -10.47 -9.00
N SER A 207 19.33 -11.75 -8.60
CA SER A 207 20.11 -12.81 -9.27
C SER A 207 19.27 -13.70 -10.18
N GLU A 208 17.95 -13.71 -10.01
CA GLU A 208 17.05 -14.51 -10.82
C GLU A 208 16.91 -13.90 -12.23
N GLY A 209 17.46 -14.59 -13.22
CA GLY A 209 17.54 -14.09 -14.61
C GLY A 209 16.18 -13.72 -15.20
N ILE A 210 15.12 -14.48 -14.90
CA ILE A 210 13.77 -14.18 -15.41
C ILE A 210 13.19 -12.90 -14.78
N PHE A 211 13.48 -12.63 -13.50
CA PHE A 211 13.02 -11.40 -12.85
C PHE A 211 13.73 -10.19 -13.43
N GLN A 212 15.02 -10.31 -13.76
CA GLN A 212 15.75 -9.25 -14.46
C GLN A 212 15.22 -9.03 -15.87
N GLN A 213 14.96 -10.11 -16.61
CA GLN A 213 14.50 -10.05 -17.99
C GLN A 213 13.11 -9.40 -18.11
N VAL A 214 12.19 -9.72 -17.19
CA VAL A 214 10.80 -9.20 -17.22
C VAL A 214 10.67 -7.89 -16.44
N GLY A 215 11.42 -7.73 -15.36
CA GLY A 215 11.38 -6.53 -14.52
C GLY A 215 10.09 -6.37 -13.71
N ASN A 216 9.37 -7.45 -13.40
CA ASN A 216 8.04 -7.43 -12.75
C ASN A 216 8.03 -7.85 -11.27
N VAL A 217 9.20 -7.97 -10.64
CA VAL A 217 9.37 -8.32 -9.22
C VAL A 217 10.15 -7.21 -8.53
N TRP A 218 9.58 -6.62 -7.48
CA TRP A 218 10.19 -5.55 -6.71
C TRP A 218 10.21 -5.85 -5.22
N ILE A 219 11.18 -5.26 -4.53
CA ILE A 219 11.24 -5.22 -3.07
C ILE A 219 11.01 -3.77 -2.65
N VAL A 220 10.16 -3.55 -1.65
CA VAL A 220 9.97 -2.23 -1.05
C VAL A 220 11.30 -1.76 -0.45
N GLY A 221 11.87 -0.69 -1.00
CA GLY A 221 13.22 -0.23 -0.62
C GLY A 221 13.33 0.22 0.84
N LYS A 222 12.37 1.02 1.31
CA LYS A 222 12.24 1.43 2.72
C LYS A 222 11.18 0.56 3.39
N SER A 223 11.64 -0.51 4.04
CA SER A 223 10.79 -1.39 4.82
C SER A 223 10.06 -0.62 5.92
N ASN A 224 8.84 -1.08 6.23
CA ASN A 224 7.99 -0.53 7.27
C ASN A 224 7.97 -1.49 8.46
N LEU A 225 7.88 -0.94 9.66
CA LEU A 225 7.73 -1.71 10.88
C LEU A 225 6.26 -2.18 11.01
N VAL A 226 6.06 -3.46 11.33
CA VAL A 226 4.72 -4.06 11.26
C VAL A 226 4.26 -4.70 12.56
N THR A 227 3.16 -4.23 13.14
CA THR A 227 2.49 -4.88 14.27
C THR A 227 1.24 -5.58 13.76
N TYR A 228 1.17 -6.92 13.84
CA TYR A 228 0.08 -7.70 13.25
C TYR A 228 -1.31 -7.28 13.72
N ARG A 229 -1.45 -7.01 15.02
CA ARG A 229 -2.72 -6.56 15.64
C ARG A 229 -2.95 -5.05 15.54
N GLY A 230 -1.96 -4.29 15.08
CA GLY A 230 -2.00 -2.84 14.97
C GLY A 230 -2.39 -2.34 13.57
N PRO A 231 -2.55 -1.01 13.43
CA PRO A 231 -2.83 -0.36 12.15
C PRO A 231 -1.65 -0.37 11.18
N THR A 232 -0.42 -0.65 11.62
CA THR A 232 0.76 -0.68 10.74
C THR A 232 0.69 -1.77 9.66
N MET A 233 0.03 -2.91 9.92
CA MET A 233 -0.29 -3.90 8.87
C MET A 233 -1.18 -3.32 7.76
N LEU A 234 -2.17 -2.51 8.14
CA LEU A 234 -3.07 -1.86 7.20
C LEU A 234 -2.28 -0.81 6.38
N ALA A 235 -1.44 -0.01 7.05
CA ALA A 235 -0.58 0.96 6.40
C ALA A 235 0.35 0.33 5.35
N VAL A 236 0.95 -0.84 5.65
CA VAL A 236 1.78 -1.58 4.68
C VAL A 236 0.97 -2.04 3.47
N THR A 237 -0.25 -2.55 3.69
CA THR A 237 -1.12 -2.99 2.59
C THR A 237 -1.48 -1.81 1.67
N LEU A 238 -1.81 -0.66 2.25
CA LEU A 238 -2.13 0.57 1.50
C LEU A 238 -0.91 1.13 0.76
N HIS A 239 0.27 1.10 1.39
CA HIS A 239 1.52 1.51 0.75
C HIS A 239 1.84 0.61 -0.46
N ALA A 240 1.68 -0.71 -0.32
CA ALA A 240 1.88 -1.65 -1.42
C ALA A 240 0.91 -1.39 -2.60
N MET A 241 -0.38 -1.19 -2.30
CA MET A 241 -1.36 -0.79 -3.32
C MET A 241 -0.97 0.52 -4.01
N SER A 242 -0.57 1.53 -3.23
CA SER A 242 -0.16 2.83 -3.77
C SER A 242 1.05 2.73 -4.69
N LEU A 243 2.05 1.90 -4.35
CA LEU A 243 3.20 1.67 -5.21
C LEU A 243 2.77 0.98 -6.52
N LEU A 244 2.04 -0.12 -6.43
CA LEU A 244 1.59 -0.88 -7.59
C LEU A 244 0.67 -0.08 -8.53
N LEU A 245 -0.21 0.76 -8.00
CA LEU A 245 -1.06 1.65 -8.81
C LEU A 245 -0.26 2.66 -9.62
N ARG A 246 0.90 3.08 -9.11
CA ARG A 246 1.77 4.08 -9.75
C ARG A 246 2.74 3.47 -10.75
N THR A 247 3.15 2.22 -10.55
CA THR A 247 4.22 1.60 -11.33
C THR A 247 3.70 0.66 -12.41
N CYS A 248 2.49 0.12 -12.28
CA CYS A 248 2.04 -1.01 -13.09
C CYS A 248 0.58 -0.89 -13.51
N HIS A 249 0.21 -1.67 -14.54
CA HIS A 249 -1.18 -1.84 -14.93
C HIS A 249 -1.70 -3.25 -14.63
N TRP A 250 -2.56 -3.39 -13.62
CA TRP A 250 -3.09 -4.68 -13.14
C TRP A 250 -4.61 -4.63 -12.95
N ASP A 251 -5.26 -5.79 -12.86
CA ASP A 251 -6.72 -5.90 -12.71
C ASP A 251 -7.15 -6.16 -11.26
N TRP A 252 -6.45 -7.06 -10.56
CA TRP A 252 -6.72 -7.37 -9.14
C TRP A 252 -5.46 -7.35 -8.27
N PHE A 253 -5.62 -6.87 -7.04
CA PHE A 253 -4.65 -6.95 -5.96
C PHE A 253 -4.94 -8.15 -5.08
N ILE A 254 -3.94 -9.02 -4.88
CA ILE A 254 -4.01 -10.19 -4.01
C ILE A 254 -2.94 -10.06 -2.94
N ASN A 255 -3.32 -10.01 -1.67
CA ASN A 255 -2.35 -10.11 -0.58
C ASN A 255 -2.07 -11.58 -0.23
N LEU A 256 -0.79 -11.87 0.05
CA LEU A 256 -0.26 -13.16 0.51
C LEU A 256 0.78 -12.93 1.63
N SER A 257 0.95 -13.89 2.53
CA SER A 257 2.11 -13.97 3.44
C SER A 257 2.99 -15.15 3.09
N ALA A 258 4.16 -15.22 3.72
CA ALA A 258 5.06 -16.38 3.67
C ALA A 258 4.41 -17.70 4.17
N SER A 259 3.23 -17.63 4.80
CA SER A 259 2.48 -18.81 5.27
C SER A 259 1.40 -19.30 4.30
N ASP A 260 1.17 -18.58 3.20
CA ASP A 260 0.22 -18.93 2.16
C ASP A 260 0.87 -19.78 1.07
N TYR A 261 0.06 -20.57 0.37
CA TYR A 261 0.49 -21.32 -0.80
C TYR A 261 -0.61 -21.45 -1.85
N PRO A 262 -0.30 -21.37 -3.15
CA PRO A 262 -1.28 -21.56 -4.21
C PRO A 262 -1.74 -23.03 -4.29
N LEU A 263 -2.98 -23.23 -4.70
CA LEU A 263 -3.60 -24.51 -5.03
C LEU A 263 -3.91 -24.64 -6.53
N VAL A 264 -3.61 -23.61 -7.32
CA VAL A 264 -3.81 -23.50 -8.76
C VAL A 264 -2.57 -22.87 -9.40
N THR A 265 -2.30 -23.17 -10.67
CA THR A 265 -1.27 -22.50 -11.46
C THR A 265 -1.67 -21.04 -11.77
N GLN A 266 -0.73 -20.22 -12.24
CA GLN A 266 -1.09 -18.86 -12.68
C GLN A 266 -1.93 -18.89 -13.95
N ASP A 267 -1.64 -19.78 -14.89
CA ASP A 267 -2.50 -20.02 -16.06
C ASP A 267 -3.94 -20.38 -15.67
N ASP A 268 -4.13 -21.27 -14.68
CA ASP A 268 -5.46 -21.62 -14.15
C ASP A 268 -6.17 -20.41 -13.56
N LEU A 269 -5.44 -19.58 -12.81
CA LEU A 269 -5.96 -18.40 -12.14
C LEU A 269 -6.37 -17.34 -13.17
N ILE A 270 -5.50 -17.01 -14.12
CA ILE A 270 -5.74 -16.02 -15.19
C ILE A 270 -6.92 -16.46 -16.04
N HIS A 271 -6.96 -17.72 -16.47
CA HIS A 271 -8.06 -18.27 -17.27
C HIS A 271 -9.39 -18.29 -16.51
N ALA A 272 -9.40 -18.57 -15.20
CA ALA A 272 -10.65 -18.55 -14.43
C ALA A 272 -11.16 -17.13 -14.16
N PHE A 273 -10.25 -16.15 -13.98
CA PHE A 273 -10.60 -14.76 -13.74
C PHE A 273 -10.95 -14.00 -15.02
N SER A 274 -10.54 -14.46 -16.20
CA SER A 274 -10.90 -13.80 -17.47
C SER A 274 -12.41 -13.82 -17.77
N ASP A 275 -13.17 -14.71 -17.13
CA ASP A 275 -14.61 -14.85 -17.33
C ASP A 275 -15.46 -14.04 -16.35
N ILE A 276 -14.85 -13.28 -15.42
CA ILE A 276 -15.57 -12.50 -14.41
C ILE A 276 -15.34 -10.99 -14.58
N PRO A 277 -16.28 -10.14 -14.14
CA PRO A 277 -16.10 -8.69 -14.21
C PRO A 277 -14.89 -8.23 -13.39
N ARG A 278 -14.09 -7.30 -13.96
CA ARG A 278 -12.84 -6.81 -13.36
C ARG A 278 -13.03 -5.96 -12.10
N ASP A 279 -14.22 -5.44 -11.90
CA ASP A 279 -14.63 -4.59 -10.78
C ASP A 279 -15.10 -5.38 -9.54
N VAL A 280 -15.20 -6.71 -9.64
CA VAL A 280 -15.61 -7.57 -8.51
C VAL A 280 -14.51 -7.68 -7.45
N ASN A 281 -14.92 -7.64 -6.18
CA ASN A 281 -14.05 -7.69 -5.00
C ASN A 281 -14.38 -8.89 -4.12
N PHE A 282 -13.45 -9.84 -3.97
CA PHE A 282 -13.61 -11.00 -3.08
C PHE A 282 -13.11 -10.66 -1.67
N ILE A 283 -14.06 -10.33 -0.80
CA ILE A 283 -13.83 -9.87 0.56
C ILE A 283 -14.89 -10.46 1.50
N GLN A 284 -14.51 -11.52 2.21
CA GLN A 284 -15.38 -12.16 3.20
C GLN A 284 -15.66 -11.18 4.33
N HIS A 285 -16.93 -10.82 4.58
CA HIS A 285 -17.35 -9.83 5.56
C HIS A 285 -18.58 -10.27 6.37
N THR A 286 -18.74 -9.69 7.55
CA THR A 286 -19.95 -9.78 8.38
C THR A 286 -20.13 -8.50 9.19
N SER A 287 -21.39 -8.08 9.33
CA SER A 287 -21.83 -7.00 10.23
C SER A 287 -22.17 -7.50 11.64
N HIS A 288 -22.19 -8.82 11.87
CA HIS A 288 -22.44 -9.42 13.17
C HIS A 288 -21.14 -9.51 13.97
N LEU A 289 -20.73 -8.40 14.58
CA LEU A 289 -19.42 -8.30 15.24
C LEU A 289 -19.36 -8.98 16.63
N GLY A 290 -20.49 -9.10 17.34
CA GLY A 290 -20.54 -9.73 18.66
C GLY A 290 -19.48 -9.20 19.63
N TRP A 291 -18.69 -10.09 20.24
CA TRP A 291 -17.61 -9.73 21.18
C TRP A 291 -16.55 -8.79 20.57
N LYS A 292 -16.38 -8.77 19.24
CA LYS A 292 -15.41 -7.90 18.56
C LYS A 292 -15.72 -6.42 18.76
N LEU A 293 -16.98 -6.03 18.98
CA LEU A 293 -17.34 -4.64 19.28
C LEU A 293 -16.61 -4.14 20.53
N GLY A 294 -16.71 -4.90 21.63
CA GLY A 294 -16.08 -4.54 22.90
C GLY A 294 -14.57 -4.76 22.94
N LYS A 295 -14.05 -5.74 22.21
CA LYS A 295 -12.62 -6.09 22.25
C LYS A 295 -11.76 -5.49 21.13
N ARG A 296 -12.37 -4.98 20.05
CA ARG A 296 -11.65 -4.42 18.89
C ARG A 296 -12.09 -3.02 18.49
N GLY A 297 -13.39 -2.72 18.54
CA GLY A 297 -13.92 -1.41 18.10
C GLY A 297 -13.90 -0.31 19.18
N LYS A 298 -14.32 -0.64 20.40
CA LYS A 298 -14.33 0.30 21.54
C LYS A 298 -12.95 0.62 22.14
N PRO A 299 -11.98 -0.30 22.20
CA PRO A 299 -10.69 0.02 22.80
C PRO A 299 -9.91 1.09 22.03
N ILE A 300 -9.11 1.86 22.75
CA ILE A 300 -8.10 2.76 22.20
C ILE A 300 -6.76 2.06 22.39
N ILE A 301 -5.96 2.01 21.32
CA ILE A 301 -4.69 1.30 21.32
C ILE A 301 -3.56 2.19 20.82
N ILE A 302 -2.37 1.97 21.35
CA ILE A 302 -1.14 2.57 20.84
C ILE A 302 -0.35 1.46 20.18
N ASP A 303 0.01 1.65 18.91
CA ASP A 303 0.91 0.77 18.19
C ASP A 303 2.33 1.33 18.30
N PRO A 304 3.23 0.70 19.07
CA PRO A 304 4.59 1.19 19.26
C PRO A 304 5.35 1.32 17.92
N ALA A 305 4.97 0.52 16.92
CA ALA A 305 5.60 0.56 15.59
C ALA A 305 5.35 1.86 14.82
N LEU A 306 4.46 2.73 15.31
CA LEU A 306 4.26 4.07 14.75
C LEU A 306 5.36 5.07 15.14
N TYR A 307 6.11 4.84 16.23
CA TYR A 307 7.08 5.81 16.75
C TYR A 307 8.38 5.22 17.32
N SER A 308 8.51 3.89 17.40
CA SER A 308 9.67 3.20 17.96
C SER A 308 10.10 2.04 17.06
N LEU A 309 11.41 1.93 16.80
CA LEU A 309 12.00 0.77 16.11
C LEU A 309 12.04 -0.48 17.01
N ASN A 310 12.14 -0.28 18.33
CA ASN A 310 11.98 -1.34 19.31
C ASN A 310 10.47 -1.55 19.57
N LYS A 311 9.79 -2.18 18.60
CA LYS A 311 8.34 -2.45 18.70
C LYS A 311 8.07 -3.60 19.66
N SER A 312 6.97 -3.47 20.39
CA SER A 312 6.33 -4.56 21.13
C SER A 312 4.91 -4.77 20.59
N GLU A 313 4.15 -5.70 21.17
CA GLU A 313 2.71 -5.81 20.90
C GLU A 313 1.97 -4.49 21.19
N ILE A 314 0.75 -4.36 20.67
CA ILE A 314 -0.09 -3.18 20.89
C ILE A 314 -0.31 -2.90 22.38
N TRP A 315 -0.28 -1.63 22.76
CA TRP A 315 -0.54 -1.19 24.13
C TRP A 315 -1.99 -0.75 24.28
N TRP A 316 -2.60 -1.09 25.41
CA TRP A 316 -3.97 -0.75 25.72
C TRP A 316 -4.04 0.55 26.50
N VAL A 317 -4.90 1.46 26.06
CA VAL A 317 -5.25 2.64 26.83
C VAL A 317 -6.41 2.31 27.76
N ILE A 318 -6.41 2.88 28.97
CA ILE A 318 -7.42 2.60 30.02
C ILE A 318 -8.82 3.01 29.54
N LYS A 319 -8.94 4.15 28.85
CA LYS A 319 -10.22 4.68 28.36
C LYS A 319 -10.60 4.03 27.03
N GLN A 320 -11.89 3.76 26.88
CA GLN A 320 -12.50 3.28 25.64
C GLN A 320 -13.31 4.39 24.98
N ARG A 321 -13.52 4.26 23.68
CA ARG A 321 -14.41 5.13 22.89
C ARG A 321 -15.77 4.47 22.65
N THR A 322 -16.74 5.28 22.25
CA THR A 322 -18.01 4.79 21.70
C THR A 322 -17.82 4.28 20.28
N LEU A 323 -18.81 3.49 19.80
CA LEU A 323 -18.84 3.02 18.42
C LEU A 323 -19.29 4.15 17.48
N PRO A 324 -18.85 4.15 16.22
CA PRO A 324 -19.19 5.19 15.26
C PRO A 324 -20.68 5.11 14.90
N THR A 325 -21.32 6.26 14.75
CA THR A 325 -22.69 6.39 14.24
C THR A 325 -22.74 6.80 12.77
N ALA A 326 -21.63 7.30 12.22
CA ALA A 326 -21.54 7.79 10.84
C ALA A 326 -21.40 6.67 9.80
N PHE A 327 -21.01 5.47 10.21
CA PHE A 327 -20.85 4.30 9.34
C PHE A 327 -21.02 3.01 10.13
N LYS A 328 -21.41 1.94 9.44
CA LYS A 328 -21.61 0.62 10.03
C LYS A 328 -20.32 -0.20 9.97
N LEU A 329 -19.89 -0.77 11.10
CA LEU A 329 -18.68 -1.59 11.15
C LEU A 329 -18.91 -2.97 10.53
N TYR A 330 -17.95 -3.41 9.72
CA TYR A 330 -17.83 -4.76 9.21
C TYR A 330 -16.49 -5.37 9.63
N THR A 331 -16.46 -6.69 9.77
CA THR A 331 -15.21 -7.45 9.97
C THR A 331 -15.17 -8.68 9.10
N GLY A 332 -13.99 -9.23 8.88
CA GLY A 332 -13.83 -10.37 8.00
C GLY A 332 -12.41 -10.92 7.95
N SER A 333 -12.10 -11.58 6.84
CA SER A 333 -10.77 -12.16 6.59
C SER A 333 -9.77 -11.05 6.26
N ALA A 334 -8.56 -11.11 6.80
CA ALA A 334 -7.48 -10.21 6.37
C ALA A 334 -7.04 -10.45 4.91
N TRP A 335 -7.49 -11.56 4.30
CA TRP A 335 -7.11 -11.99 2.96
C TRP A 335 -8.19 -11.61 1.96
N MET A 336 -7.82 -10.84 0.93
CA MET A 336 -8.77 -10.21 0.01
C MET A 336 -8.24 -10.25 -1.43
N ILE A 337 -9.14 -10.35 -2.40
CA ILE A 337 -8.81 -10.07 -3.80
C ILE A 337 -9.62 -8.83 -4.18
N LEU A 338 -8.92 -7.72 -4.38
CA LEU A 338 -9.56 -6.41 -4.59
C LEU A 338 -9.32 -5.95 -6.01
N SER A 339 -10.38 -5.51 -6.69
CA SER A 339 -10.29 -4.86 -7.99
C SER A 339 -9.39 -3.63 -7.93
N ARG A 340 -8.76 -3.30 -9.05
CA ARG A 340 -8.00 -2.06 -9.17
C ARG A 340 -8.84 -0.83 -8.88
N SER A 341 -10.07 -0.77 -9.42
CA SER A 341 -10.97 0.36 -9.20
C SER A 341 -11.20 0.61 -7.71
N PHE A 342 -11.46 -0.43 -6.93
CA PHE A 342 -11.64 -0.29 -5.48
C PHE A 342 -10.33 0.08 -4.75
N ALA A 343 -9.17 -0.40 -5.23
CA ALA A 343 -7.89 0.03 -4.69
C ALA A 343 -7.61 1.52 -4.99
N GLU A 344 -7.93 2.01 -6.19
CA GLU A 344 -7.86 3.43 -6.55
C GLU A 344 -8.76 4.28 -5.66
N TYR A 345 -10.01 3.84 -5.43
CA TYR A 345 -10.89 4.47 -4.46
C TYR A 345 -10.29 4.53 -3.06
N THR A 346 -9.67 3.43 -2.63
CA THR A 346 -9.08 3.32 -1.30
C THR A 346 -7.88 4.26 -1.11
N ILE A 347 -7.05 4.45 -2.15
CA ILE A 347 -5.81 5.24 -2.10
C ILE A 347 -6.05 6.71 -2.44
N VAL A 348 -6.74 6.98 -3.55
CA VAL A 348 -7.00 8.35 -4.04
C VAL A 348 -8.17 8.99 -3.28
N GLY A 349 -9.22 8.22 -2.99
CA GLY A 349 -10.37 8.64 -2.20
C GLY A 349 -11.05 9.90 -2.74
N TRP A 350 -11.81 9.76 -3.83
CA TRP A 350 -12.68 10.85 -4.32
C TRP A 350 -13.80 11.21 -3.33
N ASP A 351 -14.16 10.28 -2.44
CA ASP A 351 -14.96 10.52 -1.24
C ASP A 351 -14.07 10.61 0.01
N ASN A 352 -14.56 11.22 1.08
CA ASN A 352 -13.87 11.32 2.36
C ASN A 352 -13.92 10.04 3.19
N LEU A 353 -14.84 9.11 2.90
CA LEU A 353 -15.03 7.87 3.66
C LEU A 353 -13.72 7.06 3.88
N PRO A 354 -12.86 6.78 2.88
CA PRO A 354 -11.56 6.15 3.11
C PRO A 354 -10.73 6.86 4.18
N ARG A 355 -10.63 8.19 4.13
CA ARG A 355 -9.84 8.99 5.09
C ARG A 355 -10.45 8.95 6.49
N THR A 356 -11.78 9.09 6.59
CA THR A 356 -12.50 8.98 7.87
C THR A 356 -12.29 7.61 8.50
N LEU A 357 -12.37 6.54 7.71
CA LEU A 357 -12.13 5.19 8.19
C LEU A 357 -10.67 4.99 8.59
N LEU A 358 -9.68 5.54 7.87
CA LEU A 358 -8.28 5.44 8.28
C LEU A 358 -8.06 6.03 9.67
N LEU A 359 -8.60 7.23 9.93
CA LEU A 359 -8.54 7.84 11.26
C LEU A 359 -9.16 6.93 12.33
N TYR A 360 -10.32 6.33 12.04
CA TYR A 360 -10.97 5.41 12.97
C TYR A 360 -10.19 4.11 13.20
N TYR A 361 -9.61 3.54 12.14
CA TYR A 361 -8.92 2.25 12.14
C TYR A 361 -7.47 2.31 12.64
N THR A 362 -6.94 3.51 12.90
CA THR A 362 -5.72 3.67 13.73
C THR A 362 -5.89 3.08 15.13
N ASN A 363 -7.11 3.10 15.66
CA ASN A 363 -7.47 2.65 17.01
C ASN A 363 -8.43 1.45 16.98
N PHE A 364 -8.25 0.55 16.02
CA PHE A 364 -9.05 -0.67 15.90
C PHE A 364 -8.12 -1.88 15.96
N VAL A 365 -8.39 -2.84 16.86
CA VAL A 365 -7.53 -4.02 16.97
C VAL A 365 -7.73 -4.91 15.75
N SER A 366 -6.63 -5.34 15.12
CA SER A 366 -6.62 -6.10 13.86
C SER A 366 -7.26 -5.31 12.71
N SER A 367 -6.83 -4.07 12.50
CA SER A 367 -7.38 -3.15 11.47
C SER A 367 -7.55 -3.75 10.06
N PRO A 368 -6.64 -4.59 9.53
CA PRO A 368 -6.82 -5.23 8.21
C PRO A 368 -8.07 -6.11 8.12
N GLU A 369 -8.52 -6.70 9.24
CA GLU A 369 -9.74 -7.52 9.31
C GLU A 369 -11.02 -6.68 9.39
N GLY A 370 -10.96 -5.36 9.19
CA GLY A 370 -12.13 -4.49 9.27
C GLY A 370 -12.13 -3.30 8.31
N TYR A 371 -10.99 -2.65 8.05
CA TYR A 371 -10.95 -1.41 7.26
C TYR A 371 -11.58 -1.55 5.87
N PHE A 372 -11.07 -2.48 5.06
CA PHE A 372 -11.56 -2.68 3.69
C PHE A 372 -13.01 -3.17 3.66
N HIS A 373 -13.40 -4.00 4.62
CA HIS A 373 -14.76 -4.53 4.78
C HIS A 373 -15.76 -3.39 5.07
N THR A 374 -15.41 -2.52 6.01
CA THR A 374 -16.24 -1.36 6.35
C THR A 374 -16.26 -0.37 5.19
N LEU A 375 -15.12 -0.14 4.53
CA LEU A 375 -15.04 0.78 3.40
C LEU A 375 -15.92 0.33 2.24
N ILE A 376 -15.79 -0.92 1.79
CA ILE A 376 -16.53 -1.42 0.63
C ILE A 376 -18.03 -1.46 0.92
N CYS A 377 -18.44 -1.85 2.13
CA CYS A 377 -19.84 -1.99 2.49
C CYS A 377 -20.56 -0.68 2.80
N ASN A 378 -19.83 0.38 3.15
CA ASN A 378 -20.41 1.71 3.34
C ASN A 378 -20.27 2.59 2.09
N SER A 379 -19.59 2.12 1.04
CA SER A 379 -19.47 2.84 -0.23
C SER A 379 -20.64 2.54 -1.15
N LYS A 380 -21.28 3.59 -1.66
CA LYS A 380 -22.42 3.45 -2.61
C LYS A 380 -22.00 2.84 -3.94
N ASP A 381 -20.76 3.09 -4.37
CA ASP A 381 -20.26 2.66 -5.68
C ASP A 381 -19.73 1.22 -5.66
N TYR A 382 -19.38 0.68 -4.48
CA TYR A 382 -18.72 -0.62 -4.36
C TYR A 382 -19.45 -1.67 -3.52
N ASN A 383 -20.50 -1.31 -2.78
CA ASN A 383 -21.22 -2.28 -1.95
C ASN A 383 -21.82 -3.46 -2.75
N THR A 384 -22.18 -3.24 -4.02
CA THR A 384 -22.73 -4.26 -4.94
C THR A 384 -21.65 -5.13 -5.57
N THR A 385 -20.41 -4.67 -5.64
CA THR A 385 -19.27 -5.41 -6.19
C THR A 385 -18.56 -6.29 -5.14
N ALA A 386 -18.99 -6.19 -3.86
CA ALA A 386 -18.47 -6.99 -2.76
C ALA A 386 -19.02 -8.43 -2.77
N VAL A 387 -18.16 -9.39 -3.09
CA VAL A 387 -18.43 -10.83 -2.97
C VAL A 387 -17.92 -11.33 -1.62
N ASN A 388 -18.84 -11.85 -0.79
CA ASN A 388 -18.54 -12.31 0.57
C ASN A 388 -17.85 -13.68 0.61
N HIS A 389 -16.67 -13.75 0.02
CA HIS A 389 -15.83 -14.93 0.03
C HIS A 389 -14.39 -14.48 -0.11
N ASP A 390 -13.49 -15.05 0.68
CA ASP A 390 -12.08 -14.66 0.64
C ASP A 390 -11.27 -15.49 -0.37
N LEU A 391 -11.78 -16.60 -0.91
CA LEU A 391 -11.03 -17.48 -1.82
C LEU A 391 -9.76 -18.09 -1.17
N ARG A 392 -9.71 -18.18 0.18
CA ARG A 392 -8.60 -18.81 0.92
C ARG A 392 -9.10 -20.03 1.68
N PHE A 393 -8.45 -21.19 1.53
CA PHE A 393 -8.73 -22.34 2.37
C PHE A 393 -8.02 -22.16 3.72
N ILE A 394 -8.80 -22.00 4.79
CA ILE A 394 -8.31 -21.77 6.15
C ILE A 394 -9.05 -22.71 7.09
N THR A 395 -8.31 -23.39 7.97
CA THR A 395 -8.91 -24.20 9.04
C THR A 395 -8.59 -23.60 10.40
N TRP A 396 -9.57 -23.62 11.29
CA TRP A 396 -9.49 -23.06 12.63
C TRP A 396 -9.72 -24.15 13.66
N ASP A 397 -9.11 -23.99 14.84
CA ASP A 397 -9.47 -24.77 16.01
C ASP A 397 -10.90 -24.41 16.47
N SER A 398 -11.53 -25.28 17.26
CA SER A 398 -12.81 -25.00 17.91
C SER A 398 -12.62 -25.06 19.43
N PRO A 399 -12.66 -23.92 20.15
CA PRO A 399 -12.86 -22.54 19.66
C PRO A 399 -11.64 -22.00 18.89
N PRO A 400 -11.82 -20.99 18.02
CA PRO A 400 -10.74 -20.43 17.21
C PRO A 400 -9.69 -19.71 18.05
N LYS A 401 -8.42 -20.05 17.83
CA LYS A 401 -7.25 -19.34 18.39
C LYS A 401 -6.90 -18.09 17.57
N GLN A 402 -5.90 -17.33 18.01
CA GLN A 402 -5.43 -16.11 17.30
C GLN A 402 -4.95 -16.38 15.87
N HIS A 403 -4.37 -17.55 15.62
CA HIS A 403 -3.87 -17.93 14.30
C HIS A 403 -4.53 -19.24 13.85
N PRO A 404 -4.77 -19.42 12.54
CA PRO A 404 -5.33 -20.66 12.01
C PRO A 404 -4.40 -21.84 12.25
N ARG A 405 -4.93 -23.06 12.15
CA ARG A 405 -4.16 -24.30 12.30
C ARG A 405 -3.21 -24.48 11.12
N TYR A 406 -2.08 -25.15 11.36
CA TYR A 406 -1.21 -25.62 10.29
C TYR A 406 -1.87 -26.76 9.50
N LEU A 407 -1.91 -26.61 8.18
CA LEU A 407 -2.44 -27.60 7.24
C LEU A 407 -1.39 -28.69 6.97
N GLY A 408 -1.84 -29.93 6.83
CA GLY A 408 -0.97 -31.08 6.49
C GLY A 408 -1.62 -32.04 5.49
N LEU A 409 -1.03 -33.22 5.32
CA LEU A 409 -1.49 -34.23 4.36
C LEU A 409 -2.96 -34.65 4.53
N LYS A 410 -3.46 -34.68 5.77
CA LYS A 410 -4.87 -35.01 6.08
C LYS A 410 -5.86 -33.98 5.52
N ASP A 411 -5.41 -32.74 5.34
CA ASP A 411 -6.25 -31.64 4.84
C ASP A 411 -6.32 -31.60 3.30
N TYR A 412 -5.43 -32.34 2.62
CA TYR A 412 -5.28 -32.30 1.16
C TYR A 412 -6.60 -32.53 0.39
N PRO A 413 -7.42 -33.57 0.70
CA PRO A 413 -8.65 -33.79 -0.05
C PRO A 413 -9.62 -32.60 0.06
N LYS A 414 -9.77 -32.03 1.27
CA LYS A 414 -10.65 -30.88 1.52
C LYS A 414 -10.13 -29.61 0.85
N MET A 415 -8.81 -29.40 0.82
CA MET A 415 -8.19 -28.29 0.09
C MET A 415 -8.54 -28.35 -1.39
N VAL A 416 -8.32 -29.51 -2.02
CA VAL A 416 -8.56 -29.73 -3.45
C VAL A 416 -10.04 -29.63 -3.81
N GLN A 417 -10.94 -30.16 -2.96
CA GLN A 417 -12.39 -30.09 -3.15
C GLN A 417 -12.95 -28.67 -2.97
N SER A 418 -12.27 -27.80 -2.23
CA SER A 418 -12.76 -26.44 -1.96
C SER A 418 -12.83 -25.55 -3.21
N GLY A 419 -12.07 -25.89 -4.27
CA GLY A 419 -11.97 -25.07 -5.49
C GLY A 419 -11.28 -23.72 -5.28
N ARG A 420 -10.72 -23.47 -4.09
CA ARG A 420 -10.07 -22.19 -3.75
C ARG A 420 -8.66 -22.11 -4.35
N PRO A 421 -8.22 -20.93 -4.83
CA PRO A 421 -6.91 -20.76 -5.43
C PRO A 421 -5.75 -20.72 -4.43
N PHE A 422 -6.00 -20.43 -3.15
CA PHE A 422 -4.97 -20.34 -2.11
C PHE A 422 -5.36 -21.06 -0.83
N ALA A 423 -4.36 -21.48 -0.03
CA ALA A 423 -4.55 -22.08 1.28
C ALA A 423 -3.55 -21.55 2.31
N ARG A 424 -3.94 -21.58 3.58
CA ARG A 424 -3.05 -21.27 4.72
C ARG A 424 -3.49 -21.94 6.03
N LYS A 425 -2.57 -22.20 6.98
CA LYS A 425 -1.13 -21.89 6.95
C LYS A 425 -0.28 -23.15 6.86
N PHE A 426 0.89 -23.05 6.24
CA PHE A 426 1.82 -24.17 6.10
C PHE A 426 3.08 -23.99 6.94
N LYS A 427 3.63 -25.10 7.44
CA LYS A 427 4.96 -25.10 8.05
C LYS A 427 6.03 -25.07 6.96
N GLN A 428 7.20 -24.54 7.29
CA GLN A 428 8.38 -24.67 6.43
C GLN A 428 8.61 -26.15 6.10
N ASN A 429 8.83 -26.45 4.82
CA ASN A 429 9.17 -27.79 4.32
C ASN A 429 8.16 -28.90 4.67
N ASP A 430 6.90 -28.57 4.98
CA ASP A 430 5.88 -29.59 5.22
C ASP A 430 5.68 -30.48 3.97
N PRO A 431 5.61 -31.82 4.11
CA PRO A 431 5.43 -32.73 2.97
C PRO A 431 4.19 -32.43 2.10
N ILE A 432 3.18 -31.77 2.66
CA ILE A 432 2.01 -31.32 1.90
C ILE A 432 2.38 -30.35 0.77
N LEU A 433 3.38 -29.49 0.97
CA LEU A 433 3.81 -28.53 -0.04
C LEU A 433 4.40 -29.25 -1.26
N ALA A 434 5.20 -30.30 -1.04
CA ALA A 434 5.74 -31.12 -2.13
C ALA A 434 4.65 -31.94 -2.86
N ARG A 435 3.55 -32.25 -2.17
CA ARG A 435 2.37 -32.87 -2.80
C ARG A 435 1.60 -31.85 -3.64
N ILE A 436 1.42 -30.63 -3.16
CA ILE A 436 0.79 -29.53 -3.91
C ILE A 436 1.58 -29.20 -5.17
N ASP A 437 2.90 -28.99 -5.04
CA ASP A 437 3.81 -28.71 -6.15
C ASP A 437 3.64 -29.73 -7.28
N ARG A 438 3.74 -31.02 -6.95
CA ARG A 438 3.68 -32.10 -7.95
C ARG A 438 2.29 -32.32 -8.55
N ARG A 439 1.22 -32.17 -7.77
CA ARG A 439 -0.14 -32.60 -8.16
C ARG A 439 -1.02 -31.46 -8.66
N LEU A 440 -0.76 -30.23 -8.24
CA LEU A 440 -1.60 -29.07 -8.56
C LEU A 440 -0.88 -28.00 -9.37
N LEU A 441 0.44 -27.83 -9.16
CA LEU A 441 1.19 -26.71 -9.72
C LEU A 441 2.13 -27.10 -10.86
N ASN A 442 2.16 -28.39 -11.23
CA ASN A 442 3.10 -28.95 -12.20
C ASN A 442 4.56 -28.57 -11.88
N ARG A 443 5.00 -28.74 -10.63
CA ARG A 443 6.37 -28.43 -10.19
C ARG A 443 7.08 -29.68 -9.72
N ARG A 444 8.31 -29.90 -10.21
CA ARG A 444 9.14 -31.06 -9.79
C ARG A 444 9.97 -30.76 -8.55
N GLY A 445 10.29 -29.48 -8.27
CA GLY A 445 11.02 -29.06 -7.08
C GLY A 445 10.63 -27.66 -6.60
N SER A 446 10.98 -27.35 -5.34
CA SER A 446 10.71 -26.05 -4.70
C SER A 446 11.47 -24.89 -5.35
N ASP A 447 12.56 -25.19 -6.05
CA ASP A 447 13.41 -24.20 -6.70
C ASP A 447 13.05 -23.92 -8.16
N GLN A 448 11.98 -24.54 -8.67
CA GLN A 448 11.53 -24.37 -10.05
C GLN A 448 10.26 -23.53 -10.13
N TYR A 449 10.06 -22.87 -11.27
CA TYR A 449 8.79 -22.25 -11.63
C TYR A 449 7.73 -23.32 -11.93
N SER A 450 6.45 -22.94 -11.90
CA SER A 450 5.38 -23.79 -12.42
C SER A 450 5.53 -23.95 -13.94
N TYR A 451 5.48 -25.21 -14.41
CA TYR A 451 5.49 -25.50 -15.84
C TYR A 451 4.11 -25.15 -16.42
N GLU A 452 4.08 -24.01 -17.11
CA GLU A 452 2.89 -23.31 -17.61
C GLU A 452 3.10 -22.89 -19.07
N GLY A 453 2.13 -22.26 -19.72
CA GLY A 453 2.21 -21.88 -21.13
C GLY A 453 3.42 -21.03 -21.48
N TRP A 454 3.81 -20.13 -20.58
CA TRP A 454 5.01 -19.28 -20.73
C TRP A 454 6.34 -19.98 -20.37
N CYS A 455 6.29 -21.06 -19.58
CA CYS A 455 7.43 -21.87 -19.16
C CYS A 455 7.17 -23.35 -19.45
N SER A 456 7.06 -23.68 -20.73
CA SER A 456 6.97 -25.05 -21.21
C SER A 456 8.28 -25.40 -21.92
N GLY A 457 9.00 -26.40 -21.42
CA GLY A 457 10.07 -27.03 -22.22
C GLY A 457 9.45 -27.67 -23.45
N ASP A 458 10.14 -27.66 -24.59
CA ASP A 458 9.74 -28.49 -25.72
C ASP A 458 9.76 -29.96 -25.27
N ASP A 459 8.60 -30.57 -25.12
CA ASP A 459 8.46 -32.04 -24.94
C ASP A 459 8.90 -32.81 -26.20
N ASN A 460 9.37 -32.12 -27.25
CA ASN A 460 9.66 -32.66 -28.59
C ASN A 460 11.16 -32.84 -28.92
N LEU A 461 12.06 -32.86 -27.93
CA LEU A 461 13.43 -33.35 -28.16
C LEU A 461 13.55 -34.81 -27.72
N GLY A 462 13.20 -35.70 -28.66
CA GLY A 462 13.90 -36.97 -28.89
C GLY A 462 13.75 -38.06 -27.83
N VAL A 463 12.92 -39.05 -28.16
CA VAL A 463 13.28 -40.44 -27.90
C VAL A 463 14.62 -40.69 -28.61
N ASP A 464 15.73 -40.58 -27.88
CA ASP A 464 16.96 -41.26 -28.26
C ASP A 464 17.67 -41.71 -26.99
N GLY A 465 17.94 -43.02 -26.95
CA GLY A 465 18.55 -43.70 -25.82
C GLY A 465 19.97 -43.21 -25.59
N GLY A 466 20.21 -42.64 -24.42
CA GLY A 466 21.55 -42.30 -23.96
C GLY A 466 21.49 -41.79 -22.53
N GLY A 467 22.06 -42.53 -21.58
CA GLY A 467 22.06 -42.25 -20.14
C GLY A 467 22.90 -41.03 -19.74
N GLY A 468 22.49 -39.84 -20.15
CA GLY A 468 23.02 -38.56 -19.67
C GLY A 468 22.04 -37.85 -18.73
N GLU A 469 22.56 -37.18 -17.70
CA GLU A 469 21.78 -36.34 -16.78
C GLU A 469 20.85 -35.39 -17.54
N LYS A 470 19.55 -35.48 -17.26
CA LYS A 470 18.52 -34.58 -17.82
C LYS A 470 18.82 -33.14 -17.40
N GLN A 471 19.48 -32.40 -18.28
CA GLN A 471 19.70 -30.97 -18.11
C GLN A 471 18.34 -30.26 -18.08
N LEU A 472 18.07 -29.56 -16.98
CA LEU A 472 16.84 -28.83 -16.72
C LEU A 472 16.62 -27.76 -17.80
N VAL A 473 15.66 -27.99 -18.70
CA VAL A 473 15.21 -27.00 -19.68
C VAL A 473 14.65 -25.79 -18.92
N GLY A 474 15.39 -24.68 -18.92
CA GLY A 474 14.97 -23.42 -18.31
C GLY A 474 13.83 -22.75 -19.10
N CYS A 475 13.11 -21.82 -18.46
CA CYS A 475 12.07 -20.98 -19.09
C CYS A 475 12.69 -19.94 -20.06
N SER A 476 13.52 -20.36 -21.01
CA SER A 476 14.39 -19.47 -21.82
C SER A 476 13.70 -18.83 -23.03
N LYS A 477 12.51 -19.30 -23.43
CA LYS A 477 11.77 -18.82 -24.63
C LYS A 477 10.65 -17.82 -24.30
N LEU A 478 10.88 -16.89 -23.39
CA LEU A 478 9.84 -15.96 -22.93
C LEU A 478 9.15 -15.16 -24.07
N HIS A 479 9.91 -14.68 -25.06
CA HIS A 479 9.38 -13.87 -26.16
C HIS A 479 8.42 -14.62 -27.09
N GLN A 480 8.54 -15.95 -27.20
CA GLN A 480 7.70 -16.76 -28.09
C GLN A 480 6.40 -17.22 -27.43
N MET A 481 6.36 -17.25 -26.09
CA MET A 481 5.26 -17.85 -25.32
C MET A 481 4.49 -16.84 -24.45
N HIS A 482 4.77 -15.54 -24.61
CA HIS A 482 4.09 -14.49 -23.86
C HIS A 482 2.59 -14.48 -24.18
N GLY A 483 1.75 -14.56 -23.14
CA GLY A 483 0.28 -14.57 -23.28
C GLY A 483 -0.34 -15.95 -23.61
N VAL A 484 0.46 -16.99 -23.81
CA VAL A 484 -0.04 -18.36 -24.00
C VAL A 484 -0.39 -18.96 -22.64
N LEU A 485 -1.66 -19.33 -22.45
CA LEU A 485 -2.14 -20.00 -21.23
C LEU A 485 -2.38 -21.50 -21.50
N ARG A 486 -1.99 -22.36 -20.58
CA ARG A 486 -2.26 -23.80 -20.55
C ARG A 486 -3.06 -24.16 -19.29
N PRO A 487 -4.36 -23.77 -19.21
CA PRO A 487 -5.19 -24.09 -18.04
C PRO A 487 -5.36 -25.61 -17.89
N GLY A 488 -5.11 -26.11 -16.68
CA GLY A 488 -5.28 -27.50 -16.29
C GLY A 488 -6.70 -27.80 -15.81
N VAL A 489 -6.89 -29.02 -15.29
CA VAL A 489 -8.19 -29.48 -14.76
C VAL A 489 -8.64 -28.68 -13.54
N VAL A 490 -7.70 -28.11 -12.77
CA VAL A 490 -8.02 -27.36 -11.55
C VAL A 490 -8.70 -26.02 -11.87
N SER A 491 -8.38 -25.38 -13.02
CA SER A 491 -9.09 -24.19 -13.50
C SER A 491 -10.61 -24.34 -13.54
N ARG A 492 -11.13 -25.51 -13.95
CA ARG A 492 -12.57 -25.78 -14.07
C ARG A 492 -13.29 -25.70 -12.72
N ARG A 493 -12.63 -26.18 -11.65
CA ARG A 493 -13.19 -26.12 -10.28
C ARG A 493 -13.22 -24.69 -9.78
N LEU A 494 -12.15 -23.92 -10.02
CA LEU A 494 -12.08 -22.52 -9.68
C LEU A 494 -13.16 -21.72 -10.44
N LYS A 495 -13.30 -21.92 -11.75
CA LYS A 495 -14.35 -21.29 -12.57
C LYS A 495 -15.75 -21.61 -12.04
N THR A 496 -16.02 -22.88 -11.72
CA THR A 496 -17.30 -23.30 -11.11
C THR A 496 -17.56 -22.58 -9.79
N LEU A 497 -16.54 -22.45 -8.93
CA LEU A 497 -16.65 -21.69 -7.67
C LEU A 497 -16.93 -20.21 -7.95
N LEU A 498 -16.18 -19.57 -8.84
CA LEU A 498 -16.34 -18.14 -9.17
C LEU A 498 -17.73 -17.86 -9.74
N THR A 499 -18.19 -18.63 -10.73
CA THR A 499 -19.53 -18.51 -11.32
C THR A 499 -20.63 -18.64 -10.27
N LYS A 500 -20.48 -19.59 -9.32
CA LYS A 500 -21.42 -19.72 -8.20
C LYS A 500 -21.42 -18.49 -7.30
N LEU A 501 -20.24 -17.96 -6.96
CA LEU A 501 -20.10 -16.83 -6.05
C LEU A 501 -20.64 -15.51 -6.62
N ILE A 502 -20.51 -15.30 -7.93
CA ILE A 502 -21.02 -14.08 -8.59
C ILE A 502 -22.50 -14.18 -9.01
N SER A 503 -23.09 -15.37 -8.96
CA SER A 503 -24.50 -15.57 -9.33
C SER A 503 -25.45 -14.74 -8.45
N THR A 504 -26.49 -14.17 -9.07
CA THR A 504 -27.47 -13.28 -8.42
C THR A 504 -28.11 -13.84 -7.13
N PRO A 505 -28.49 -15.15 -7.06
CA PRO A 505 -29.07 -15.72 -5.85
C PRO A 505 -28.09 -15.80 -4.68
N TYR A 506 -26.80 -16.00 -4.96
CA TYR A 506 -25.75 -16.03 -3.94
C TYR A 506 -25.36 -14.61 -3.51
N SER A 507 -25.17 -13.71 -4.48
CA SER A 507 -24.82 -12.30 -4.23
C SER A 507 -25.86 -11.60 -3.35
N SER A 508 -27.16 -11.73 -3.65
CA SER A 508 -28.23 -11.08 -2.88
C SER A 508 -28.36 -11.52 -1.41
N LYS A 509 -27.94 -12.75 -1.07
CA LYS A 509 -27.93 -13.25 0.32
C LYS A 509 -26.70 -12.82 1.10
N HIS A 510 -25.62 -12.48 0.41
CA HIS A 510 -24.31 -12.31 1.00
C HIS A 510 -23.69 -10.91 0.79
N GLN A 511 -24.41 -9.99 0.15
CA GLN A 511 -24.06 -8.58 0.06
C GLN A 511 -23.97 -7.89 1.42
N CYS A 512 -23.37 -6.70 1.42
CA CYS A 512 -23.21 -5.80 2.56
C CYS A 512 -24.55 -5.43 3.21
N LYS A 513 -25.02 -6.27 4.13
CA LYS A 513 -26.27 -6.08 4.89
C LYS A 513 -26.03 -5.58 6.31
#